data_AF-A0A078G848-F1
#
_entry.id   AF-A0A078G848-F1
#
_cell.length_a   1.000
_cell.length_b   1.000
_cell.length_c   1.000
_cell.angle_alpha   90.00
_cell.angle_beta   90.00
_cell.angle_gamma   90.00
#
_symmetry.space_group_name_H-M   'P 1'
#
loop_
_entity.id
_entity.type
_entity.pdbx_description
1 polymer ?
#
loop_
_entity_poly.entity_id
_entity_poly.type
_entity_poly.pdbx_seq_one_letter_code
_entity_poly.pdbx_strand_id
1 'polypeptide(L)'
;MKRGDWHRTKDLVLKGTDWIVNEMKKSGLRGRGGAGFPSEGTGWLWMIMERMKVGNAKLEEIDMLHEVTKQIEGHTICALGDAAAWPVQGLIRHFRPELERRIRERAERELLQAAA
;
A
#
# COMPACT_ATOMS: atom_id res chain seq x y z
N MET A 1 -35.63 -3.27 5.12
CA MET A 1 -34.66 -4.05 5.91
C MET A 1 -35.01 -3.91 7.38
N LYS A 2 -35.33 -4.99 8.10
CA LYS A 2 -35.68 -4.91 9.53
C LYS A 2 -34.39 -5.03 10.37
N ARG A 3 -34.33 -4.33 11.50
CA ARG A 3 -33.19 -4.38 12.42
C ARG A 3 -33.15 -5.79 13.05
N GLY A 4 -32.40 -6.72 12.45
CA GLY A 4 -32.41 -8.14 12.85
C GLY A 4 -32.18 -9.17 11.72
N ASP A 5 -32.17 -8.75 10.45
CA ASP A 5 -31.94 -9.65 9.30
C ASP A 5 -30.47 -10.17 9.19
N TRP A 6 -29.71 -10.14 10.29
CA TRP A 6 -28.30 -10.53 10.31
C TRP A 6 -28.14 -11.99 10.76
N HIS A 7 -27.94 -12.88 9.81
CA HIS A 7 -27.70 -14.30 10.06
C HIS A 7 -26.31 -14.52 10.71
N ARG A 8 -26.28 -15.12 11.91
CA ARG A 8 -25.08 -15.58 12.65
C ARG A 8 -24.10 -14.50 13.16
N THR A 9 -24.56 -13.26 13.32
CA THR A 9 -23.72 -12.15 13.84
C THR A 9 -23.10 -12.45 15.20
N LYS A 10 -23.85 -13.12 16.09
CA LYS A 10 -23.34 -13.51 17.41
C LYS A 10 -22.12 -14.43 17.31
N ASP A 11 -22.16 -15.42 16.42
CA ASP A 11 -21.05 -16.35 16.20
C ASP A 11 -19.81 -15.63 15.66
N LEU A 12 -20.00 -14.61 14.81
CA LEU A 12 -18.90 -13.83 14.24
C LEU A 12 -18.25 -12.91 15.28
N VAL A 13 -19.07 -12.22 16.10
CA VAL A 13 -18.57 -11.33 17.16
C VAL A 13 -17.78 -12.11 18.21
N LEU A 14 -18.23 -13.33 18.56
CA LEU A 14 -17.54 -14.18 19.54
C LEU A 14 -16.16 -14.67 19.08
N LYS A 15 -15.86 -14.66 17.78
CA LYS A 15 -14.54 -15.06 17.26
C LYS A 15 -13.46 -14.00 17.51
N GLY A 16 -13.84 -12.80 17.93
CA GLY A 16 -12.92 -11.72 18.25
C GLY A 16 -12.45 -10.93 17.02
N THR A 17 -12.00 -9.70 17.28
CA THR A 17 -11.59 -8.73 16.25
C THR A 17 -10.45 -9.23 15.38
N ASP A 18 -9.46 -9.90 15.97
CA ASP A 18 -8.28 -10.38 15.24
C ASP A 18 -8.61 -11.49 14.25
N TRP A 19 -9.53 -12.39 14.61
CA TRP A 19 -9.99 -13.44 13.71
C TRP A 19 -10.70 -12.83 12.49
N ILE A 20 -11.60 -11.87 12.71
CA ILE A 20 -12.33 -11.18 11.64
C ILE A 20 -11.35 -10.47 10.69
N VAL A 21 -10.36 -9.76 11.24
CA VAL A 21 -9.34 -9.06 10.44
C VAL A 21 -8.51 -10.04 9.62
N ASN A 22 -8.08 -11.16 10.20
CA ASN A 22 -7.30 -12.15 9.49
C ASN A 22 -8.10 -12.88 8.40
N GLU A 23 -9.37 -13.18 8.67
CA GLU A 23 -10.27 -13.78 7.67
C GLU A 23 -10.53 -12.80 6.53
N MET A 24 -10.68 -11.51 6.83
CA MET A 24 -10.83 -10.46 5.82
C MET A 24 -9.58 -10.32 4.95
N LYS A 25 -8.38 -10.35 5.54
CA LYS A 25 -7.11 -10.38 4.80
C LYS A 25 -6.99 -11.62 3.90
N LYS A 26 -7.38 -12.80 4.40
CA LYS A 26 -7.35 -14.06 3.63
C LYS A 26 -8.37 -14.11 2.51
N SER A 27 -9.51 -13.44 2.67
CA SER A 27 -10.61 -13.49 1.71
C SER A 27 -10.27 -12.89 0.33
N GLY A 28 -9.18 -12.12 0.23
CA GLY A 28 -8.83 -11.43 -1.01
C GLY A 28 -9.92 -10.48 -1.51
N LEU A 29 -10.87 -10.09 -0.64
CA LEU A 29 -11.94 -9.16 -0.96
C LEU A 29 -11.31 -7.79 -1.22
N ARG A 30 -11.20 -7.47 -2.51
CA ARG A 30 -10.77 -6.17 -3.01
C ARG A 30 -11.86 -5.15 -2.73
N GLY A 31 -11.83 -4.57 -1.54
CA GLY A 31 -12.63 -3.38 -1.25
C GLY A 31 -12.22 -2.26 -2.21
N ARG A 32 -13.20 -1.47 -2.69
CA ARG A 32 -12.95 -0.26 -3.50
C ARG A 32 -12.40 0.91 -2.66
N GLY A 33 -11.50 0.62 -1.72
CA GLY A 33 -10.84 1.58 -0.82
C GLY A 33 -11.74 2.66 -0.23
N GLY A 34 -12.15 2.52 1.03
CA GLY A 34 -12.80 3.60 1.76
C GLY A 34 -13.12 3.15 3.17
N ALA A 35 -12.70 3.93 4.16
CA ALA A 35 -12.84 3.67 5.61
C ALA A 35 -11.76 2.80 6.29
N GLY A 36 -10.47 3.02 6.00
CA GLY A 36 -9.39 2.70 6.95
C GLY A 36 -9.02 1.22 7.14
N PHE A 37 -9.54 0.32 6.30
CA PHE A 37 -8.98 -1.03 6.21
C PHE A 37 -7.73 -1.00 5.30
N PRO A 38 -6.69 -1.80 5.58
CA PRO A 38 -5.59 -2.02 4.64
C PRO A 38 -6.11 -2.84 3.45
N SER A 39 -6.93 -2.20 2.62
CA SER A 39 -7.41 -2.72 1.34
C SER A 39 -6.27 -2.54 0.35
N GLU A 40 -5.37 -3.53 0.30
CA GLU A 40 -4.27 -3.79 -0.64
C GLU A 40 -3.43 -2.58 -1.13
N GLY A 41 -4.01 -1.57 -1.78
CA GLY A 41 -3.34 -0.39 -2.32
C GLY A 41 -2.53 0.40 -1.29
N THR A 42 -3.11 0.78 -0.14
CA THR A 42 -2.36 1.56 0.89
C THR A 42 -1.29 0.72 1.59
N GLY A 43 -1.53 -0.58 1.77
CA GLY A 43 -0.53 -1.50 2.34
C GLY A 43 0.64 -1.73 1.38
N TRP A 44 0.35 -1.84 0.09
CA TRP A 44 1.37 -1.97 -0.95
C TRP A 44 2.17 -0.67 -1.11
N LEU A 45 1.49 0.49 -1.14
CA LEU A 45 2.16 1.80 -1.07
C LEU A 45 3.15 1.86 0.11
N TRP A 46 2.70 1.44 1.30
CA TRP A 46 3.56 1.40 2.49
C TRP A 46 4.79 0.49 2.30
N MET A 47 4.61 -0.72 1.76
CA MET A 47 5.72 -1.64 1.51
C MET A 47 6.73 -1.09 0.50
N ILE A 48 6.27 -0.45 -0.57
CA ILE A 48 7.18 0.18 -1.55
C ILE A 48 7.92 1.36 -0.92
N MET A 49 7.22 2.18 -0.14
CA MET A 49 7.82 3.32 0.55
C MET A 49 8.91 2.92 1.54
N GLU A 50 8.68 1.86 2.32
CA GLU A 50 9.71 1.32 3.23
C GLU A 50 10.92 0.76 2.46
N ARG A 51 10.70 0.12 1.30
CA ARG A 51 11.81 -0.31 0.44
C ARG A 51 12.59 0.87 -0.14
N MET A 52 11.91 1.87 -0.69
CA MET A 52 12.54 3.07 -1.26
C MET A 52 13.32 3.88 -0.23
N LYS A 53 12.85 3.94 1.01
CA LYS A 53 13.55 4.59 2.13
C LYS A 53 14.96 4.01 2.34
N VAL A 54 15.09 2.68 2.25
CA VAL A 54 16.37 1.96 2.38
C VAL A 54 17.07 1.76 1.03
N GLY A 55 16.49 2.26 -0.07
CA GLY A 55 17.01 2.08 -1.43
C GLY A 55 16.86 0.67 -2.00
N ASN A 56 16.07 -0.22 -1.38
CA ASN A 56 15.84 -1.59 -1.85
C ASN A 56 14.77 -1.68 -2.95
N ALA A 57 14.94 -0.90 -4.02
CA ALA A 57 13.99 -0.83 -5.12
C ALA A 57 14.71 -0.65 -6.46
N LYS A 58 14.07 -1.02 -7.56
CA LYS A 58 14.57 -0.75 -8.92
C LYS A 58 14.06 0.60 -9.43
N LEU A 59 14.76 1.20 -10.40
CA LEU A 59 14.36 2.48 -10.99
C LEU A 59 12.95 2.41 -11.63
N GLU A 60 12.63 1.29 -12.27
CA GLU A 60 11.31 1.05 -12.89
C GLU A 60 10.17 1.02 -11.86
N GLU A 61 10.47 0.68 -10.60
CA GLU A 61 9.47 0.64 -9.54
C GLU A 61 8.98 2.04 -9.13
N ILE A 62 9.74 3.10 -9.44
CA ILE A 62 9.30 4.49 -9.22
C ILE A 62 8.11 4.80 -10.14
N ASP A 63 8.18 4.39 -11.39
CA ASP A 63 7.12 4.64 -12.38
C ASP A 63 5.91 3.74 -12.11
N MET A 64 6.14 2.49 -11.72
CA MET A 64 5.10 1.57 -11.26
C MET A 64 4.37 2.14 -10.01
N LEU A 65 5.11 2.70 -9.05
CA LEU A 65 4.52 3.32 -7.86
C LEU A 65 3.63 4.51 -8.25
N HIS A 66 4.09 5.34 -9.19
CA HIS A 66 3.29 6.45 -9.72
C HIS A 66 2.00 5.92 -10.38
N GLU A 67 2.07 4.88 -11.21
CA GLU A 67 0.89 4.30 -11.84
C GLU A 67 -0.13 3.81 -10.81
N VAL A 68 0.32 3.14 -9.74
CA VAL A 68 -0.58 2.65 -8.71
C VAL A 68 -1.20 3.78 -7.89
N THR A 69 -0.49 4.88 -7.63
CA THR A 69 -1.14 6.05 -7.00
C THR A 69 -2.29 6.60 -7.85
N LYS A 70 -2.19 6.56 -9.19
CA LYS A 70 -3.29 6.96 -10.10
C LYS A 70 -4.44 5.97 -10.13
N GLN A 71 -4.16 4.68 -9.90
CA GLN A 71 -5.21 3.66 -9.76
C GLN A 71 -5.98 3.80 -8.45
N ILE A 72 -5.36 4.35 -7.41
CA ILE A 72 -6.03 4.64 -6.14
C ILE A 72 -6.85 5.93 -6.28
N GLU A 73 -6.28 6.94 -6.94
CA GLU A 73 -6.95 8.21 -7.19
C GLU A 73 -8.27 8.03 -7.96
N GLY A 74 -9.37 8.57 -7.43
CA GLY A 74 -10.69 8.53 -8.08
C GLY A 74 -11.37 7.15 -8.14
N HIS A 75 -10.72 6.09 -7.63
CA HIS A 75 -11.30 4.74 -7.55
C HIS A 75 -11.67 4.34 -6.12
N THR A 76 -11.43 5.23 -5.16
CA THR A 76 -11.81 5.07 -3.76
C THR A 76 -13.16 5.70 -3.44
N ILE A 77 -13.95 5.07 -2.58
CA ILE A 77 -15.25 5.59 -2.11
C ILE A 77 -15.07 6.88 -1.30
N CYS A 78 -13.96 7.00 -0.58
CA CYS A 78 -13.65 8.13 0.29
C CYS A 78 -12.34 8.80 -0.13
N ALA A 79 -12.25 10.13 0.05
CA ALA A 79 -11.08 10.96 -0.23
C ALA A 79 -9.81 10.56 0.57
N LEU A 80 -9.90 9.62 1.50
CA LEU A 80 -8.73 9.06 2.18
C LEU A 80 -7.79 8.34 1.21
N GLY A 81 -8.33 7.73 0.14
CA GLY A 81 -7.49 7.13 -0.91
C GLY A 81 -6.64 8.17 -1.62
N ASP A 82 -7.28 9.27 -2.05
CA ASP A 82 -6.62 10.40 -2.69
C ASP A 82 -5.60 11.06 -1.74
N ALA A 83 -5.97 11.22 -0.47
CA ALA A 83 -5.09 11.77 0.57
C ALA A 83 -3.83 10.90 0.83
N ALA A 84 -3.90 9.59 0.59
CA ALA A 84 -2.74 8.70 0.66
C ALA A 84 -1.91 8.70 -0.64
N ALA A 85 -2.53 8.92 -1.79
CA ALA A 85 -1.88 8.92 -3.09
C ALA A 85 -1.09 10.22 -3.37
N TRP A 86 -1.66 11.38 -3.06
CA TRP A 86 -1.05 12.67 -3.38
C TRP A 86 0.31 12.94 -2.74
N PRO A 87 0.59 12.56 -1.47
CA PRO A 87 1.92 12.72 -0.89
C PRO A 87 3.00 11.94 -1.64
N VAL A 88 2.67 10.72 -2.09
CA VAL A 88 3.59 9.86 -2.85
C VAL A 88 3.81 10.45 -4.25
N GLN A 89 2.75 10.90 -4.92
CA GLN A 89 2.87 11.59 -6.21
C GLN A 89 3.73 12.87 -6.11
N GLY A 90 3.54 13.67 -5.06
CA GLY A 90 4.33 14.88 -4.79
C GLY A 90 5.80 14.56 -4.53
N LEU A 91 6.08 13.51 -3.74
CA LEU A 91 7.43 13.02 -3.50
C LEU A 91 8.11 12.61 -4.80
N ILE A 92 7.44 11.80 -5.63
CA ILE A 92 7.98 11.37 -6.93
C ILE A 92 8.22 12.57 -7.85
N ARG A 93 7.29 13.54 -7.89
CA ARG A 93 7.40 14.72 -8.75
C ARG A 93 8.58 15.63 -8.38
N HIS A 94 8.80 15.87 -7.10
CA HIS A 94 9.79 16.85 -6.64
C HIS A 94 11.13 16.23 -6.25
N PHE A 95 11.13 14.99 -5.75
CA PHE A 95 12.30 14.32 -5.20
C PHE A 95 12.69 13.06 -5.97
N ARG A 96 12.26 12.90 -7.23
CA ARG A 96 12.72 11.80 -8.11
C ARG A 96 14.25 11.64 -8.11
N PRO A 97 15.05 12.72 -8.28
CA PRO A 97 16.50 12.59 -8.34
C PRO A 97 17.11 11.99 -7.06
N GLU A 98 16.52 12.33 -5.90
CA GLU A 98 16.96 11.81 -4.61
C GLU A 98 16.60 10.33 -4.42
N LEU A 99 15.42 9.91 -4.90
CA LEU A 99 15.04 8.49 -4.90
C LEU A 99 15.97 7.67 -5.82
N GLU A 100 16.26 8.17 -7.01
CA GLU A 100 17.19 7.52 -7.94
C GLU A 100 18.61 7.43 -7.36
N ARG A 101 19.09 8.49 -6.71
CA ARG A 101 20.40 8.51 -6.05
C ARG A 101 20.51 7.39 -5.02
N ARG A 102 19.51 7.26 -4.13
CA ARG A 102 19.50 6.21 -3.09
C ARG A 102 19.50 4.80 -3.65
N ILE A 103 18.74 4.58 -4.72
CA ILE A 103 18.70 3.28 -5.41
C ILE A 103 20.05 2.94 -6.03
N ARG A 104 20.67 3.91 -6.73
CA ARG A 104 22.00 3.72 -7.35
C ARG A 104 23.09 3.48 -6.30
N GLU A 105 23.14 4.29 -5.25
CA GLU A 105 24.11 4.13 -4.15
C GLU A 105 24.02 2.75 -3.51
N ARG A 106 22.81 2.21 -3.37
CA ARG A 106 22.64 0.86 -2.84
C ARG A 106 23.04 -0.21 -3.84
N ALA A 107 22.67 -0.09 -5.11
CA ALA A 107 23.10 -1.01 -6.15
C ALA A 107 24.63 -1.08 -6.27
N GLU A 108 25.31 0.06 -6.19
CA GLU A 108 26.78 0.13 -6.15
C GLU A 108 27.36 -0.56 -4.92
N ARG A 109 26.78 -0.36 -3.73
CA ARG A 109 27.20 -1.07 -2.51
C ARG A 109 27.02 -2.58 -2.61
N GLU A 110 25.92 -3.04 -3.18
CA GLU A 110 25.65 -4.48 -3.38
C GLU A 110 26.62 -5.10 -4.40
N LEU A 111 26.95 -4.38 -5.47
CA LEU A 111 27.98 -4.81 -6.44
C LEU A 111 29.37 -4.89 -5.79
N LEU A 112 29.75 -3.90 -4.99
CA LEU A 112 31.03 -3.90 -4.26
C LEU A 112 31.11 -5.05 -3.23
N GLN A 113 30.00 -5.34 -2.54
CA GLN A 113 29.93 -6.47 -1.61
C GLN A 113 29.98 -7.83 -2.32
N ALA A 114 29.40 -7.96 -3.51
CA ALA A 114 29.43 -9.18 -4.29
C ALA A 114 30.79 -9.43 -4.97
N ALA A 115 31.58 -8.38 -5.17
CA ALA A 115 32.92 -8.45 -5.76
C ALA A 115 34.03 -8.71 -4.72
N ALA A 116 33.72 -8.64 -3.42
CA ALA A 116 34.62 -8.89 -2.30
C ALA A 116 34.49 -10.34 -1.79
#